data_AF-A0A1I4ZAB8-F1
#
_entry.id   AF-A0A1I4ZAB8-F1
#
_cell.length_a   1.000
_cell.length_b   1.000
_cell.length_c   1.000
_cell.angle_alpha   90.00
_cell.angle_beta   90.00
_cell.angle_gamma   90.00
#
_symmetry.space_group_name_H-M   'P 1'
#
loop_
_entity.id
_entity.type
_entity.pdbx_description
1 polymer ?
#
loop_
_entity_poly.entity_id
_entity_poly.type
_entity_poly.pdbx_seq_one_letter_code
_entity_poly.pdbx_strand_id
1 'polypeptide(L)'
;MRLCPAPLLAALAMGLIAGCEPFPTFEVSESARAAAYPALVPVEAITGQVPAETIAPETSSDLAGRAARLKARAARLGGSVVDAETRKRMQTGVK
;
A
#
# COMPACT_ATOMS: atom_id res chain seq x y z
N MET A 1 -1.25 35.63 3.79
CA MET A 1 -1.00 34.99 5.11
C MET A 1 0.06 33.93 4.91
N ARG A 2 1.27 34.13 5.43
CA ARG A 2 2.35 33.14 5.31
C ARG A 2 2.06 32.01 6.30
N LEU A 3 1.68 30.83 5.81
CA LEU A 3 1.61 29.65 6.66
C LEU A 3 3.04 29.33 7.13
N CYS A 4 3.31 29.49 8.42
CA CYS A 4 4.55 29.03 9.02
C CYS A 4 4.56 27.49 8.97
N PRO A 5 5.62 26.83 8.46
CA PRO A 5 5.72 25.38 8.38
C PRO A 5 6.06 24.71 9.74
N ALA A 6 6.32 25.52 10.76
CA ALA A 6 6.69 25.08 12.11
C ALA A 6 5.75 24.05 12.77
N PRO A 7 4.40 24.18 12.74
CA PRO A 7 3.52 23.20 13.38
C PRO A 7 3.53 21.85 12.65
N LEU A 8 3.78 21.84 11.34
CA LEU A 8 3.84 20.62 10.53
C LEU A 8 5.13 19.84 10.78
N LEU A 9 6.26 20.56 10.93
CA LEU A 9 7.54 19.97 11.34
C LEU A 9 7.49 19.43 12.77
N ALA A 10 6.82 20.12 13.69
CA ALA A 10 6.65 19.65 15.06
C ALA A 10 5.79 18.37 15.14
N ALA A 11 4.69 18.31 14.40
CA ALA A 11 3.85 17.12 14.31
C ALA A 11 4.60 15.93 13.70
N LEU A 12 5.40 16.17 12.65
CA LEU A 12 6.25 15.14 12.06
C LEU A 12 7.27 14.60 13.07
N ALA A 13 7.98 15.48 13.78
CA ALA A 13 8.96 15.09 14.78
C ALA A 13 8.35 14.23 15.92
N MET A 14 7.15 14.58 16.40
CA MET A 14 6.44 13.77 17.41
C MET A 14 6.03 12.40 16.88
N GLY A 15 5.62 12.31 15.61
CA GLY A 15 5.29 11.04 14.96
C GLY A 15 6.50 10.09 14.83
N LEU A 16 7.70 10.63 14.56
CA LEU A 16 8.92 9.82 14.48
C LEU A 16 9.31 9.22 15.83
N ILE A 17 9.06 9.93 16.94
CA ILE A 17 9.39 9.44 18.29
C ILE A 17 8.39 8.38 18.76
N ALA A 18 7.11 8.51 18.40
CA ALA A 18 6.05 7.56 18.76
C ALA A 18 6.18 6.18 18.08
N GLY A 19 7.03 6.06 17.05
CA GLY A 19 7.34 4.78 16.42
C GLY A 19 8.49 4.01 17.10
N CYS A 20 9.18 4.62 18.07
CA CYS A 20 10.33 4.02 18.75
C CYS A 20 9.87 3.19 19.97
N GLU A 21 8.93 2.27 19.76
CA GLU A 21 8.52 1.33 20.79
C GLU A 21 9.56 0.20 20.87
N PRO A 22 9.96 -0.25 22.08
CA PRO A 22 10.82 -1.43 22.23
C PRO A 22 10.19 -2.62 21.51
N PHE A 23 10.99 -3.35 20.73
CA PHE A 23 10.53 -4.62 20.16
C PHE A 23 10.12 -5.55 21.31
N PRO A 24 8.92 -6.16 21.26
CA PRO A 24 8.46 -7.01 22.34
C PRO A 24 9.43 -8.18 22.54
N THR A 25 9.89 -8.38 23.77
CA THR A 25 10.76 -9.50 24.11
C THR A 25 9.95 -10.80 24.02
N PHE A 26 10.27 -11.63 23.02
CA PHE A 26 9.65 -12.93 22.83
C PHE A 26 10.47 -13.99 23.58
N GLU A 27 10.02 -14.35 24.77
CA GLU A 27 10.60 -15.44 25.55
C GLU A 27 10.12 -16.79 24.99
N VAL A 28 11.02 -17.51 24.34
CA VAL A 28 10.76 -18.85 23.82
C VAL A 28 11.30 -19.87 24.81
N SER A 29 10.47 -20.79 25.26
CA SER A 29 10.92 -21.90 26.09
C SER A 29 11.97 -22.73 25.34
N GLU A 30 12.90 -23.34 26.06
CA GLU A 30 13.91 -24.21 25.44
C GLU A 30 13.27 -25.37 24.65
N SER A 31 12.14 -25.89 25.15
CA SER A 31 11.34 -26.89 24.47
C SER A 31 10.73 -26.39 23.14
N ALA A 32 10.34 -25.11 23.06
CA ALA A 32 9.81 -24.53 21.83
C ALA A 32 10.91 -24.22 20.81
N ARG A 33 12.14 -23.91 21.26
CA ARG A 33 13.31 -23.80 20.37
C ARG A 33 13.73 -25.14 19.78
N ALA A 34 13.64 -26.20 20.57
CA ALA A 34 13.97 -27.57 20.14
C ALA A 34 12.82 -28.29 19.42
N ALA A 35 11.65 -27.65 19.30
CA ALA A 35 10.49 -28.27 18.66
C ALA A 35 10.73 -28.51 17.17
N ALA A 36 10.22 -29.63 16.66
CA ALA A 36 10.21 -29.90 15.24
C ALA A 36 9.37 -28.85 14.50
N TYR A 37 9.77 -28.53 13.27
CA TYR A 37 8.99 -27.63 12.43
C TYR A 37 7.57 -28.19 12.22
N PRO A 38 6.51 -27.36 12.33
CA PRO A 38 5.15 -27.84 12.18
C PRO A 38 4.89 -28.40 10.78
N ALA A 39 4.05 -29.42 10.69
CA ALA A 39 3.59 -29.93 9.41
C ALA A 39 2.83 -28.84 8.65
N LEU A 40 3.09 -28.72 7.34
CA LEU A 40 2.34 -27.84 6.48
C LEU A 40 0.93 -28.40 6.31
N VAL A 41 -0.07 -27.57 6.59
CA VAL A 41 -1.49 -27.91 6.39
C VAL A 41 -1.90 -27.37 5.01
N PRO A 42 -2.68 -28.12 4.22
CA PRO A 42 -3.19 -27.62 2.94
C PRO A 42 -3.96 -26.30 3.11
N VAL A 43 -3.77 -25.36 2.18
CA VAL A 43 -4.36 -24.02 2.27
C VAL A 43 -5.89 -24.08 2.31
N GLU A 44 -6.48 -25.06 1.61
CA GLU A 44 -7.92 -25.29 1.55
C GLU A 44 -8.49 -25.67 2.92
N ALA A 45 -7.71 -26.33 3.77
CA ALA A 45 -8.12 -26.67 5.13
C ALA A 45 -8.20 -25.43 6.03
N ILE A 46 -7.47 -24.36 5.69
CA ILE A 46 -7.48 -23.08 6.40
C ILE A 46 -8.60 -22.20 5.85
N THR A 47 -8.68 -22.06 4.52
CA THR A 47 -9.65 -21.16 3.87
C THR A 47 -11.07 -21.69 3.92
N GLY A 48 -11.28 -23.00 3.94
CA GLY A 48 -12.60 -23.61 4.08
C GLY A 48 -13.26 -23.40 5.45
N GLN A 49 -12.50 -22.96 6.46
CA GLN A 49 -13.01 -22.59 7.78
C GLN A 49 -13.48 -21.13 7.85
N VAL A 50 -13.12 -20.32 6.86
CA VAL A 50 -13.51 -18.92 6.79
C VAL A 50 -14.87 -18.86 6.10
N PRO A 51 -15.91 -18.26 6.73
CA PRO A 51 -17.17 -18.02 6.05
C PRO A 51 -16.92 -17.24 4.76
N ALA A 52 -17.61 -17.59 3.68
CA ALA A 52 -17.51 -16.84 2.44
C ALA A 52 -17.77 -15.35 2.71
N GLU A 53 -16.77 -14.52 2.40
CA GLU A 53 -16.87 -13.08 2.60
C GLU A 53 -18.01 -12.57 1.71
N THR A 54 -19.12 -12.21 2.35
CA THR A 54 -20.27 -11.65 1.64
C THR A 54 -19.94 -10.19 1.37
N ILE A 55 -19.55 -9.89 0.14
CA ILE A 55 -19.41 -8.50 -0.28
C ILE A 55 -20.78 -7.85 -0.17
N ALA A 56 -20.91 -6.95 0.81
CA ALA A 56 -22.15 -6.25 1.02
C ALA A 56 -22.43 -5.35 -0.22
N PRO A 57 -23.70 -5.22 -0.67
CA PRO A 57 -24.06 -4.50 -1.89
C PRO A 57 -23.48 -3.07 -1.96
N GLU A 58 -23.44 -2.38 -0.82
CA GLU A 58 -22.86 -1.07 -0.64
C GLU A 58 -21.37 -1.02 -0.99
N THR A 59 -20.59 -2.05 -0.63
CA THR A 59 -19.15 -2.15 -0.93
C THR A 59 -18.91 -2.24 -2.42
N SER A 60 -19.74 -3.00 -3.14
CA SER A 60 -19.67 -3.10 -4.60
C SER A 60 -19.91 -1.75 -5.28
N SER A 61 -20.90 -1.00 -4.82
CA SER A 61 -21.23 0.32 -5.37
C SER A 61 -20.15 1.39 -5.11
N ASP A 62 -19.53 1.42 -3.92
CA ASP A 62 -18.42 2.33 -3.64
C ASP A 62 -17.21 2.02 -4.53
N LEU A 63 -16.86 0.74 -4.66
CA LEU A 63 -15.76 0.30 -5.52
C LEU A 63 -16.01 0.65 -6.99
N ALA A 64 -17.24 0.49 -7.49
CA ALA A 64 -17.62 0.88 -8.84
C ALA A 64 -17.45 2.40 -9.05
N GLY A 65 -17.90 3.21 -8.10
CA GLY A 65 -17.73 4.67 -8.12
C GLY A 65 -16.25 5.08 -8.12
N ARG A 66 -15.43 4.44 -7.30
CA ARG A 66 -13.97 4.67 -7.25
C ARG A 66 -13.30 4.29 -8.56
N ALA A 67 -13.65 3.14 -9.13
CA ALA A 67 -13.12 2.68 -10.41
C ALA A 67 -13.47 3.66 -11.55
N ALA A 68 -14.70 4.17 -11.59
CA ALA A 68 -15.12 5.17 -12.57
C ALA A 68 -14.29 6.47 -12.46
N ARG A 69 -14.08 6.98 -11.24
CA ARG A 69 -13.25 8.17 -10.99
C ARG A 69 -11.80 7.97 -11.43
N LEU A 70 -11.21 6.81 -11.15
CA LEU A 70 -9.85 6.49 -11.57
C LEU A 70 -9.72 6.42 -13.10
N LYS A 71 -10.66 5.75 -13.78
CA LYS A 71 -10.70 5.68 -15.25
C LYS A 71 -10.85 7.06 -15.89
N ALA A 72 -11.74 7.90 -15.36
CA ALA A 72 -11.90 9.28 -15.83
C ALA A 72 -10.62 10.11 -15.65
N ARG A 73 -9.92 9.97 -14.52
CA ARG A 73 -8.63 10.62 -14.30
C ARG A 73 -7.56 10.11 -15.27
N ALA A 74 -7.49 8.80 -15.49
CA ALA A 74 -6.55 8.21 -16.44
C ALA A 74 -6.79 8.72 -17.87
N ALA A 75 -8.05 8.83 -18.32
CA ALA A 75 -8.39 9.40 -19.62
C ALA A 75 -7.89 10.84 -19.78
N ARG A 76 -7.96 11.65 -18.71
CA ARG A 76 -7.40 13.02 -18.71
C ARG A 76 -5.87 13.05 -18.73
N LEU A 77 -5.22 12.04 -18.14
CA LEU A 77 -3.77 11.93 -18.06
C LEU A 77 -3.13 11.22 -19.26
N GLY A 78 -3.92 10.53 -20.08
CA GLY A 78 -3.45 9.79 -21.26
C GLY A 78 -2.94 10.66 -22.41
N GLY A 79 -2.88 11.98 -22.23
CA GLY A 79 -2.24 12.89 -23.16
C GLY A 79 -0.73 12.66 -23.24
N SER A 80 -0.16 13.06 -24.37
CA SER A 80 1.27 13.06 -24.61
C SER A 80 2.00 13.99 -23.62
N VAL A 81 2.63 13.43 -22.58
CA VAL A 81 3.42 14.19 -21.59
C VAL A 81 4.69 14.81 -22.20
N VAL A 82 5.16 14.24 -23.30
CA VAL A 82 6.32 14.71 -24.05
C VAL A 82 5.84 15.51 -25.26
N ASP A 83 6.22 16.78 -25.38
CA ASP A 83 5.87 17.59 -26.55
C ASP A 83 6.50 17.00 -27.84
N ALA A 84 6.00 17.46 -29.00
CA ALA A 84 6.41 16.90 -30.29
C ALA A 84 7.91 17.09 -30.58
N GLU A 85 8.50 18.21 -30.14
CA GLU A 85 9.92 18.50 -30.34
C GLU A 85 10.78 17.57 -29.47
N THR A 86 10.45 17.46 -28.18
CA THR A 86 11.15 16.55 -27.26
C THR A 86 11.03 15.10 -27.72
N ARG A 87 9.87 14.67 -28.22
CA ARG A 87 9.70 13.33 -28.78
C ARG A 87 10.61 13.09 -29.98
N LYS A 88 10.72 14.07 -30.88
CA LYS A 88 11.61 13.98 -32.05
C LYS A 88 13.07 13.85 -31.63
N ARG A 89 13.51 14.61 -30.62
CA ARG A 89 14.87 14.52 -30.06
C ARG A 89 15.17 13.13 -29.48
N MET A 90 14.21 12.53 -28.75
CA MET A 90 14.36 11.17 -28.23
C MET A 90 14.49 10.14 -29.35
N GLN A 91 13.72 10.28 -30.43
CA GLN A 91 13.77 9.37 -31.59
C GLN A 91 15.10 9.47 -32.37
N THR A 92 15.72 10.65 -32.41
CA THR A 92 17.00 10.85 -33.12
C THR A 92 18.23 10.49 -32.28
N GLY A 93 18.07 10.26 -30.97
CA GLY A 93 19.15 10.04 -30.02
C GLY A 93 19.98 11.31 -29.75
N VAL A 94 20.62 11.37 -28.58
CA VAL A 94 21.63 12.40 -28.29
C VAL A 94 22.91 11.98 -29.00
N LYS A 95 23.34 12.75 -29.99
CA LYS A 95 24.68 12.63 -30.59
C LYS A 95 25.66 13.50 -29.81
#